data_AF-W9URP2-F1
#
_entry.id   AF-W9URP2-F1
#
_cell.length_a   1.000
_cell.length_b   1.000
_cell.length_c   1.000
_cell.angle_alpha   90.00
_cell.angle_beta   90.00
_cell.angle_gamma   90.00
#
_symmetry.space_group_name_H-M   'P 1'
#
loop_
_entity.id
_entity.type
_entity.pdbx_description
1 polymer ?
#
loop_
_entity_poly.entity_id
_entity_poly.type
_entity_poly.pdbx_seq_one_letter_code
_entity_poly.pdbx_strand_id
1 'polypeptide(L)'
;MDEERLTEFYKARFARLKGEHVVSGKGFEYWRRQVEKVDPKALFMTEDDILQRSADHITYAEYPDKLFVNAMPLALTYHFDPSSDDDGVTLDVPLGLLKTLPLERLEWLVPGMLAEKVTALLKGLPKALRKNFVPVPDYVQAFCDACEFGVGDLHEQLAHRLLRMTGVRLDPKVFKEVELDAHHQMRLRVLGEAAQILGVGRSWQKLHSQLSHLADAALQEARPAQAWGKKELTSWDFGDLPESILIEQGHGLKVDAYPALVDQGSHVDLVLLSRLSESQQVTVRGMARLYVLMLRDDVKTIKRNLLKVNESVLLSNKMWDVKTLEDEILLSAVMKAAGLNIEGYADPIPRTQTKFLDSVQKVKVNLSQCAIGLSQQVYDLMNVYHRINKVLNGKVGLDTIIVLNDIKQQLSHLFYKCFLTEVPGIYLEYYPRYCKAIELRLEKFTRELRQQNLWSEQLTNFWKLWQQKYERNLDLGTVPAGLDAYRWLIEEYRVSLFAQQLGTKQTVSEKKLKKILADF
;
A
#
# COMPACT_ATOMS: atom_id res chain seq x y z
N MET A 1 40.53 8.67 2.03
CA MET A 1 41.31 7.70 2.82
C MET A 1 41.62 8.34 4.16
N ASP A 2 41.44 7.61 5.25
CA ASP A 2 41.73 8.08 6.61
C ASP A 2 43.24 8.38 6.79
N GLU A 3 43.61 9.44 7.50
CA GLU A 3 45.02 9.88 7.68
C GLU A 3 45.86 8.85 8.44
N GLU A 4 45.25 8.16 9.42
CA GLU A 4 45.91 7.09 10.17
C GLU A 4 46.29 5.91 9.26
N ARG A 5 45.41 5.57 8.31
CA ARG A 5 45.61 4.46 7.37
C ARG A 5 46.71 4.75 6.34
N LEU A 6 46.76 6.00 5.85
CA LEU A 6 47.83 6.44 4.97
C LEU A 6 49.20 6.34 5.67
N THR A 7 49.22 6.71 6.96
CA THR A 7 50.43 6.67 7.80
C THR A 7 50.94 5.24 8.00
N GLU A 8 50.05 4.28 8.31
CA GLU A 8 50.43 2.87 8.45
C GLU A 8 50.98 2.26 7.14
N PHE A 9 50.34 2.58 6.01
CA PHE A 9 50.81 2.14 4.69
C PHE A 9 52.24 2.61 4.44
N TYR A 10 52.49 3.91 4.57
CA TYR A 10 53.82 4.46 4.29
C TYR A 10 54.85 3.98 5.31
N LYS A 11 54.47 3.73 6.57
CA LYS A 11 55.35 3.13 7.58
C LYS A 11 55.81 1.72 7.17
N ALA A 12 54.89 0.86 6.72
CA ALA A 12 55.22 -0.48 6.24
C ALA A 12 56.06 -0.44 4.95
N ARG A 13 55.72 0.45 4.02
CA ARG A 13 56.47 0.68 2.77
C ARG A 13 57.89 1.18 3.05
N PHE A 14 58.04 2.07 4.02
CA PHE A 14 59.31 2.61 4.47
C PHE A 14 60.21 1.53 5.07
N ALA A 15 59.65 0.63 5.90
CA ALA A 15 60.36 -0.53 6.42
C ALA A 15 60.79 -1.50 5.31
N ARG A 16 59.89 -1.83 4.37
CA ARG A 16 60.18 -2.72 3.22
C ARG A 16 61.34 -2.20 2.36
N LEU A 17 61.42 -0.88 2.19
CA LEU A 17 62.46 -0.19 1.43
C LEU A 17 63.71 0.14 2.30
N LYS A 18 63.82 -0.46 3.49
CA LYS A 18 64.95 -0.33 4.43
C LYS A 18 65.23 1.11 4.89
N GLY A 19 64.20 1.95 5.00
CA GLY A 19 64.28 3.35 5.42
C GLY A 19 64.42 3.57 6.93
N GLU A 20 64.30 2.53 7.75
CA GLU A 20 64.14 2.65 9.22
C GLU A 20 65.27 3.40 9.96
N HIS A 21 66.46 3.52 9.35
CA HIS A 21 67.61 4.24 9.89
C HIS A 21 67.51 5.77 9.71
N VAL A 22 66.53 6.25 8.96
CA VAL A 22 66.35 7.67 8.64
C VAL A 22 65.50 8.35 9.71
N VAL A 23 66.11 9.31 10.42
CA VAL A 23 65.49 10.00 11.58
C VAL A 23 65.27 11.50 11.37
N SER A 24 65.43 12.02 10.15
CA SER A 24 65.24 13.45 9.85
C SER A 24 64.68 13.69 8.46
N GLY A 25 63.98 14.81 8.25
CA GLY A 25 63.40 15.16 6.94
C GLY A 25 64.45 15.32 5.83
N LYS A 26 65.63 15.88 6.12
CA LYS A 26 66.74 15.93 5.16
C LYS A 26 67.26 14.54 4.81
N GLY A 27 67.33 13.65 5.80
CA GLY A 27 67.68 12.24 5.59
C GLY A 27 66.65 11.51 4.72
N PHE A 28 65.36 11.80 4.91
CA PHE A 28 64.27 11.23 4.12
C PHE A 28 64.36 11.64 2.66
N GLU A 29 64.55 12.93 2.35
CA GLU A 29 64.71 13.40 0.97
C GLU A 29 65.93 12.76 0.27
N TYR A 30 67.04 12.59 0.99
CA TYR A 30 68.21 11.89 0.45
C TYR A 30 67.91 10.42 0.16
N TRP A 31 67.33 9.70 1.14
CA TRP A 31 66.95 8.29 1.01
C TRP A 31 65.95 8.08 -0.13
N ARG A 32 64.89 8.91 -0.20
CA ARG A 32 63.88 8.86 -1.26
C ARG A 32 64.53 8.92 -2.63
N ARG A 33 65.44 9.88 -2.84
CA ARG A 33 66.19 10.02 -4.11
C ARG A 33 67.04 8.79 -4.44
N GLN A 34 67.55 8.05 -3.45
CA GLN A 34 68.31 6.83 -3.74
C GLN A 34 67.41 5.67 -4.13
N VAL A 35 66.27 5.52 -3.46
CA VAL A 35 65.30 4.48 -3.79
C VAL A 35 64.61 4.76 -5.12
N GLU A 36 64.23 6.01 -5.40
CA GLU A 36 63.58 6.45 -6.65
C GLU A 36 64.49 6.36 -7.87
N LYS A 37 65.82 6.28 -7.70
CA LYS A 37 66.76 5.99 -8.80
C LYS A 37 66.65 4.55 -9.29
N VAL A 38 66.28 3.62 -8.40
CA VAL A 38 66.13 2.20 -8.72
C VAL A 38 64.71 1.91 -9.20
N ASP A 39 63.72 2.48 -8.52
CA ASP A 39 62.31 2.43 -8.92
C ASP A 39 61.66 3.81 -8.73
N PRO A 40 61.43 4.58 -9.82
CA PRO A 40 60.80 5.91 -9.76
C PRO A 40 59.42 5.91 -9.12
N LYS A 41 58.76 4.74 -9.01
CA LYS A 41 57.43 4.58 -8.42
C LYS A 41 57.45 3.89 -7.05
N ALA A 42 58.61 3.73 -6.41
CA ALA A 42 58.76 2.96 -5.17
C ALA A 42 57.82 3.39 -4.01
N LEU A 43 57.48 4.69 -3.96
CA LEU A 43 56.56 5.25 -2.97
C LEU A 43 55.14 5.44 -3.47
N PHE A 44 54.84 5.16 -4.75
CA PHE A 44 53.46 5.22 -5.24
C PHE A 44 52.68 4.02 -4.71
N MET A 45 51.42 4.25 -4.39
CA MET A 45 50.45 3.17 -4.19
C MET A 45 50.07 2.60 -5.56
N THR A 46 50.10 1.28 -5.71
CA THR A 46 49.52 0.60 -6.87
C THR A 46 48.06 0.23 -6.60
N GLU A 47 47.32 -0.09 -7.66
CA GLU A 47 45.97 -0.63 -7.54
C GLU A 47 45.98 -1.94 -6.72
N ASP A 48 46.98 -2.80 -6.92
CA ASP A 48 47.18 -3.99 -6.08
C ASP A 48 47.44 -3.66 -4.61
N ASP A 49 48.12 -2.57 -4.25
CA ASP A 49 48.30 -2.18 -2.84
C ASP A 49 46.97 -1.73 -2.19
N ILE A 50 46.03 -1.26 -3.02
CA ILE A 50 44.67 -0.89 -2.61
C ILE A 50 43.80 -2.15 -2.51
N LEU A 51 43.94 -3.09 -3.46
CA LEU A 51 43.16 -4.33 -3.56
C LEU A 51 43.65 -5.47 -2.64
N GLN A 52 44.95 -5.51 -2.27
CA GLN A 52 45.56 -6.55 -1.42
C GLN A 52 45.12 -6.50 0.05
N ARG A 53 44.25 -5.56 0.43
CA ARG A 53 43.61 -5.55 1.76
C ARG A 53 42.10 -5.53 1.62
N SER A 54 41.50 -6.71 1.86
CA SER A 54 40.06 -6.99 2.08
C SER A 54 39.11 -7.00 0.87
N ALA A 55 39.56 -7.36 -0.33
CA ALA A 55 38.63 -7.82 -1.37
C ALA A 55 38.16 -9.28 -1.17
N ASP A 56 38.81 -10.06 -0.31
CA ASP A 56 38.42 -11.45 -0.02
C ASP A 56 37.05 -11.59 0.68
N HIS A 57 36.49 -10.49 1.18
CA HIS A 57 35.17 -10.46 1.82
C HIS A 57 34.07 -9.85 0.95
N ILE A 58 34.39 -8.98 -0.01
CA ILE A 58 33.42 -8.36 -0.90
C ILE A 58 33.13 -9.33 -2.05
N THR A 59 32.23 -10.28 -1.79
CA THR A 59 31.80 -11.22 -2.82
C THR A 59 30.81 -10.54 -3.76
N TYR A 60 30.74 -10.98 -5.02
CA TYR A 60 29.65 -10.64 -5.95
C TYR A 60 28.24 -10.89 -5.34
N ALA A 61 28.15 -11.72 -4.30
CA ALA A 61 26.91 -11.96 -3.57
C ALA A 61 26.52 -10.79 -2.66
N GLU A 62 27.48 -10.03 -2.12
CA GLU A 62 27.23 -8.88 -1.25
C GLU A 62 26.80 -7.63 -2.03
N TYR A 63 27.40 -7.42 -3.20
CA TYR A 63 27.12 -6.30 -4.10
C TYR A 63 26.78 -6.82 -5.51
N PRO A 64 25.59 -7.42 -5.69
CA PRO A 64 25.22 -7.99 -6.98
C PRO A 64 24.97 -6.88 -8.01
N ASP A 65 25.26 -7.14 -9.28
CA ASP A 65 24.89 -6.25 -10.39
C ASP A 65 23.39 -6.25 -10.68
N LYS A 66 22.66 -7.22 -10.10
CA LYS A 66 21.25 -7.47 -10.40
C LYS A 66 20.44 -7.78 -9.15
N LEU A 67 19.27 -7.17 -9.06
CA LEU A 67 18.22 -7.51 -8.11
C LEU A 67 17.13 -8.30 -8.82
N PHE A 68 16.75 -9.47 -8.31
CA PHE A 68 15.63 -10.22 -8.87
C PHE A 68 14.31 -9.76 -8.24
N VAL A 69 13.41 -9.23 -9.07
CA VAL A 69 12.03 -8.85 -8.70
C VAL A 69 11.07 -9.67 -9.55
N ASN A 70 10.20 -10.47 -8.93
CA ASN A 70 9.27 -11.38 -9.63
C ASN A 70 9.96 -12.23 -10.71
N ALA A 71 11.12 -12.81 -10.36
CA ALA A 71 12.02 -13.56 -11.26
C ALA A 71 12.67 -12.74 -12.41
N MET A 72 12.47 -11.42 -12.47
CA MET A 72 13.13 -10.56 -13.44
C MET A 72 14.41 -9.91 -12.86
N PRO A 73 15.55 -9.99 -13.56
CA PRO A 73 16.75 -9.27 -13.17
C PRO A 73 16.65 -7.77 -13.49
N LEU A 74 16.71 -6.93 -12.47
CA LEU A 74 16.84 -5.48 -12.56
C LEU A 74 18.28 -5.07 -12.29
N ALA A 75 18.82 -4.14 -13.08
CA ALA A 75 20.22 -3.71 -12.93
C ALA A 75 20.40 -2.84 -11.68
N LEU A 76 21.52 -3.05 -10.99
CA LEU A 76 21.99 -2.24 -9.87
C LEU A 76 23.24 -1.47 -10.31
N THR A 77 23.31 -0.19 -9.93
CA THR A 77 24.50 0.65 -10.11
C THR A 77 24.91 1.21 -8.75
N TYR A 78 26.22 1.21 -8.46
CA TYR A 78 26.76 1.69 -7.19
C TYR A 78 27.58 2.96 -7.42
N HIS A 79 27.36 3.95 -6.57
CA HIS A 79 28.16 5.16 -6.51
C HIS A 79 28.53 5.44 -5.05
N PHE A 80 29.79 5.75 -4.77
CA PHE A 80 30.26 6.03 -3.41
C PHE A 80 30.83 7.43 -3.36
N ASP A 81 29.95 8.39 -3.09
CA ASP A 81 30.28 9.81 -2.92
C ASP A 81 29.22 10.44 -2.01
N PRO A 82 29.51 10.61 -0.70
CA PRO A 82 28.56 11.20 0.25
C PRO A 82 28.06 12.60 -0.11
N SER A 83 28.73 13.29 -1.03
CA SER A 83 28.33 14.61 -1.52
C SER A 83 27.43 14.56 -2.76
N SER A 84 27.32 13.40 -3.42
CA SER A 84 26.52 13.21 -4.62
C SER A 84 25.09 12.79 -4.31
N ASP A 85 24.14 13.30 -5.10
CA ASP A 85 22.72 12.92 -5.00
C ASP A 85 22.47 11.45 -5.35
N ASP A 86 23.37 10.80 -6.09
CA ASP A 86 23.28 9.38 -6.47
C ASP A 86 24.11 8.43 -5.59
N ASP A 87 24.59 8.90 -4.43
CA ASP A 87 25.30 8.08 -3.43
C ASP A 87 24.52 6.82 -3.02
N GLY A 88 25.24 5.72 -2.88
CA GLY A 88 24.73 4.40 -2.55
C GLY A 88 24.34 3.57 -3.77
N VAL A 89 23.24 2.83 -3.64
CA VAL A 89 22.76 1.86 -4.64
C VAL A 89 21.56 2.41 -5.40
N THR A 90 21.65 2.33 -6.73
CA THR A 90 20.57 2.69 -7.66
C THR A 90 20.04 1.46 -8.37
N LEU A 91 18.73 1.24 -8.31
CA LEU A 91 18.00 0.22 -9.03
C LEU A 91 17.35 0.80 -10.28
N ASP A 92 17.63 0.18 -11.43
CA ASP A 92 16.96 0.49 -12.69
C ASP A 92 15.61 -0.22 -12.75
N VAL A 93 14.54 0.57 -12.85
CA VAL A 93 13.16 0.08 -12.80
C VAL A 93 12.45 0.40 -14.12
N PRO A 94 12.10 -0.60 -14.94
CA PRO A 94 11.21 -0.38 -16.07
C PRO A 94 9.86 0.20 -15.62
N LEU A 95 9.33 1.17 -16.37
CA LEU A 95 8.10 1.89 -16.04
C LEU A 95 6.93 0.97 -15.65
N GLY A 96 6.73 -0.14 -16.36
CA GLY A 96 5.63 -1.06 -16.09
C GLY A 96 5.74 -1.84 -14.78
N LEU A 97 6.93 -1.94 -14.18
CA LEU A 97 7.10 -2.54 -12.85
C LEU A 97 6.95 -1.54 -11.71
N LEU A 98 6.88 -0.23 -11.99
CA LEU A 98 6.82 0.80 -10.95
C LEU A 98 5.68 0.55 -9.96
N LYS A 99 4.50 0.13 -10.44
CA LYS A 99 3.32 -0.13 -9.61
C LYS A 99 3.39 -1.43 -8.81
N THR A 100 4.23 -2.38 -9.23
CA THR A 100 4.30 -3.74 -8.67
C THR A 100 5.61 -4.00 -7.95
N LEU A 101 6.42 -2.96 -7.72
CA LEU A 101 7.68 -3.07 -6.98
C LEU A 101 7.47 -3.60 -5.56
N PRO A 102 8.21 -4.65 -5.14
CA PRO A 102 8.13 -5.18 -3.79
C PRO A 102 8.88 -4.26 -2.83
N LEU A 103 8.24 -3.20 -2.34
CA LEU A 103 8.89 -2.16 -1.52
C LEU A 103 9.57 -2.74 -0.28
N GLU A 104 8.96 -3.74 0.34
CA GLU A 104 9.54 -4.43 1.50
C GLU A 104 10.87 -5.08 1.18
N ARG A 105 11.00 -5.69 -0.02
CA ARG A 105 12.28 -6.24 -0.49
C ARG A 105 13.31 -5.14 -0.72
N LEU A 106 12.90 -3.98 -1.24
CA LEU A 106 13.80 -2.85 -1.53
C LEU A 106 14.37 -2.22 -0.25
N GLU A 107 13.65 -2.30 0.87
CA GLU A 107 14.15 -1.84 2.17
C GLU A 107 15.41 -2.58 2.62
N TRP A 108 15.60 -3.83 2.20
CA TRP A 108 16.80 -4.60 2.54
C TRP A 108 18.07 -4.15 1.80
N LEU A 109 17.94 -3.27 0.80
CA LEU A 109 19.03 -2.90 -0.10
C LEU A 109 19.66 -4.17 -0.74
N VAL A 110 20.99 -4.26 -0.65
CA VAL A 110 21.83 -5.39 -1.04
C VAL A 110 22.55 -5.94 0.20
N PRO A 111 22.98 -7.22 0.20
CA PRO A 111 23.50 -7.84 1.42
C PRO A 111 24.68 -7.09 2.05
N GLY A 112 25.60 -6.56 1.24
CA GLY A 112 26.78 -5.82 1.70
C GLY A 112 26.47 -4.52 2.45
N MET A 113 25.27 -3.94 2.24
CA MET A 113 24.85 -2.68 2.86
C MET A 113 23.94 -2.90 4.09
N LEU A 114 23.55 -4.15 4.38
CA LEU A 114 22.59 -4.44 5.45
C LEU A 114 23.13 -4.04 6.82
N ALA A 115 24.36 -4.45 7.14
CA ALA A 115 24.95 -4.21 8.46
C ALA A 115 25.06 -2.71 8.76
N GLU A 116 25.45 -1.91 7.76
CA GLU A 116 25.53 -0.46 7.89
C GLU A 116 24.16 0.18 8.07
N LYS A 117 23.15 -0.23 7.28
CA LYS A 117 21.77 0.24 7.43
C LYS A 117 21.21 -0.08 8.81
N VAL A 118 21.38 -1.31 9.29
CA VAL A 118 20.91 -1.73 10.63
C VAL A 118 21.66 -0.97 11.73
N THR A 119 22.95 -0.71 11.54
CA THR A 119 23.73 0.14 12.46
C THR A 119 23.16 1.55 12.53
N ALA A 120 22.86 2.17 11.38
CA ALA A 120 22.27 3.50 11.31
C ALA A 120 20.88 3.54 11.95
N LEU A 121 20.04 2.54 11.69
CA LEU A 121 18.73 2.38 12.34
C LEU A 121 18.84 2.35 13.86
N LEU A 122 19.71 1.50 14.41
CA LEU A 122 19.92 1.39 15.86
C LEU A 122 20.47 2.67 16.46
N LYS A 123 21.44 3.32 15.79
CA LYS A 123 21.99 4.62 16.21
C LYS A 123 20.98 5.76 16.08
N GLY A 124 19.99 5.66 15.20
CA GLY A 124 18.94 6.66 15.03
C GLY A 124 17.82 6.58 16.07
N LEU A 125 17.64 5.42 16.72
CA LEU A 125 16.60 5.22 17.73
C LEU A 125 16.61 6.29 18.83
N PRO A 126 15.44 6.67 19.40
CA PRO A 126 15.37 7.54 20.56
C PRO A 126 16.28 7.07 21.71
N LYS A 127 16.91 8.01 22.43
CA LYS A 127 17.90 7.70 23.49
C LYS A 127 17.39 6.67 24.52
N ALA A 128 16.10 6.73 24.86
CA ALA A 128 15.47 5.80 25.80
C ALA A 128 15.42 4.35 25.30
N LEU A 129 15.34 4.14 23.99
CA LEU A 129 15.33 2.82 23.36
C LEU A 129 16.74 2.36 23.01
N ARG A 130 17.57 3.26 22.46
CA ARG A 130 18.95 2.98 22.01
C ARG A 130 19.84 2.38 23.11
N LYS A 131 19.68 2.82 24.36
CA LYS A 131 20.48 2.34 25.50
C LYS A 131 20.36 0.83 25.75
N ASN A 132 19.31 0.18 25.25
CA ASN A 132 19.10 -1.26 25.40
C ASN A 132 19.88 -2.09 24.36
N PHE A 133 20.49 -1.43 23.37
CA PHE A 133 21.17 -2.07 22.24
C PHE A 133 22.64 -1.64 22.17
N VAL A 134 23.27 -1.51 23.34
CA VAL A 134 24.70 -1.17 23.47
C VAL A 134 25.44 -2.41 24.00
N PRO A 135 26.52 -2.85 23.33
CA PRO A 135 27.17 -2.26 22.15
C PRO A 135 26.42 -2.57 20.83
N VAL A 136 26.22 -1.55 19.99
CA VAL A 136 25.47 -1.66 18.72
C VAL A 136 26.00 -2.77 17.79
N PRO A 137 27.33 -2.92 17.56
CA PRO A 137 27.86 -3.92 16.64
C PRO A 137 27.41 -5.36 16.96
N ASP A 138 27.29 -5.72 18.23
CA ASP A 138 26.91 -7.08 18.65
C ASP A 138 25.47 -7.41 18.22
N TYR A 139 24.55 -6.44 18.34
CA TYR A 139 23.16 -6.61 17.92
C TYR A 139 23.02 -6.62 16.40
N VAL A 140 23.82 -5.80 15.69
CA VAL A 140 23.86 -5.80 14.23
C VAL A 140 24.33 -7.15 13.72
N GLN A 141 25.45 -7.65 14.24
CA GLN A 141 26.00 -8.95 13.85
C GLN A 141 25.00 -10.08 14.12
N ALA A 142 24.45 -10.12 15.34
CA ALA A 142 23.48 -11.14 15.72
C ALA A 142 22.17 -11.09 14.92
N PHE A 143 21.82 -9.93 14.33
CA PHE A 143 20.72 -9.82 13.38
C PHE A 143 21.12 -10.35 12.01
N CYS A 144 22.24 -9.88 11.45
CA CYS A 144 22.71 -10.30 10.12
C CYS A 144 22.98 -11.80 10.04
N ASP A 145 23.50 -12.43 11.10
CA ASP A 145 23.77 -13.87 11.16
C ASP A 145 22.49 -14.72 11.18
N ALA A 146 21.37 -14.15 11.60
CA ALA A 146 20.14 -14.89 11.88
C ALA A 146 18.98 -14.57 10.94
N CYS A 147 19.03 -13.44 10.23
CA CYS A 147 17.98 -13.05 9.30
C CYS A 147 18.10 -13.81 7.99
N GLU A 148 16.95 -14.11 7.38
CA GLU A 148 16.91 -14.52 5.98
C GLU A 148 16.82 -13.24 5.13
N PHE A 149 17.91 -12.91 4.45
CA PHE A 149 18.02 -11.65 3.72
C PHE A 149 16.93 -11.46 2.67
N GLY A 150 16.29 -10.29 2.67
CA GLY A 150 15.33 -9.90 1.64
C GLY A 150 13.95 -10.54 1.75
N VAL A 151 13.71 -11.38 2.75
CA VAL A 151 12.40 -11.97 3.03
C VAL A 151 11.69 -11.10 4.05
N GLY A 152 10.40 -10.79 3.85
CA GLY A 152 9.56 -10.03 4.80
C GLY A 152 9.96 -8.56 5.06
N ASP A 153 9.32 -7.92 6.03
CA ASP A 153 9.61 -6.53 6.43
C ASP A 153 10.85 -6.47 7.34
N LEU A 154 11.87 -5.70 6.91
CA LEU A 154 13.14 -5.52 7.62
C LEU A 154 12.94 -5.04 9.06
N HIS A 155 12.05 -4.08 9.27
CA HIS A 155 11.85 -3.44 10.57
C HIS A 155 11.14 -4.37 11.55
N GLU A 156 10.18 -5.15 11.05
CA GLU A 156 9.51 -6.20 11.84
C GLU A 156 10.50 -7.29 12.26
N GLN A 157 11.30 -7.79 11.33
CA GLN A 157 12.30 -8.81 11.65
C GLN A 157 13.35 -8.29 12.64
N LEU A 158 13.82 -7.06 12.45
CA LEU A 158 14.76 -6.42 13.36
C LEU A 158 14.15 -6.27 14.76
N ALA A 159 12.93 -5.74 14.86
CA ALA A 159 12.21 -5.63 16.14
C ALA A 159 12.04 -6.98 16.84
N HIS A 160 11.64 -8.02 16.10
CA HIS A 160 11.47 -9.38 16.61
C HIS A 160 12.79 -9.98 17.09
N ARG A 161 13.89 -9.77 16.35
CA ARG A 161 15.21 -10.27 16.74
C ARG A 161 15.70 -9.59 18.01
N LEU A 162 15.62 -8.26 18.07
CA LEU A 162 16.03 -7.48 19.24
C LEU A 162 15.20 -7.83 20.48
N LEU A 163 13.90 -8.07 20.32
CA LEU A 163 13.03 -8.57 21.39
C LEU A 163 13.51 -9.93 21.92
N ARG A 164 13.86 -10.88 21.05
CA ARG A 164 14.38 -12.20 21.48
C ARG A 164 15.70 -12.08 22.23
N MET A 165 16.56 -11.12 21.86
CA MET A 165 17.87 -10.91 22.49
C MET A 165 17.77 -10.16 23.83
N THR A 166 16.86 -9.20 23.96
CA THR A 166 16.84 -8.25 25.09
C THR A 166 15.60 -8.31 25.97
N GLY A 167 14.51 -8.94 25.50
CA GLY A 167 13.18 -8.86 26.12
C GLY A 167 12.47 -7.52 25.94
N VAL A 168 13.10 -6.53 25.28
CA VAL A 168 12.52 -5.21 25.03
C VAL A 168 11.65 -5.26 23.78
N ARG A 169 10.38 -4.91 23.92
CA ARG A 169 9.45 -4.82 22.79
C ARG A 169 9.58 -3.46 22.11
N LEU A 170 9.94 -3.49 20.82
CA LEU A 170 9.93 -2.33 19.94
C LEU A 170 8.71 -2.37 19.02
N ASP A 171 8.11 -1.21 18.76
CA ASP A 171 7.21 -1.04 17.63
C ASP A 171 8.07 -0.86 16.36
N PRO A 172 7.91 -1.70 15.32
CA PRO A 172 8.66 -1.58 14.05
C PRO A 172 8.59 -0.18 13.43
N LYS A 173 7.51 0.58 13.68
CA LYS A 173 7.34 1.95 13.17
C LYS A 173 8.42 2.91 13.66
N VAL A 174 9.01 2.68 14.84
CA VAL A 174 10.06 3.54 15.39
C VAL A 174 11.27 3.59 14.45
N PHE A 175 11.56 2.51 13.72
CA PHE A 175 12.65 2.51 12.76
C PHE A 175 12.36 3.37 11.52
N LYS A 176 11.09 3.55 11.15
CA LYS A 176 10.69 4.41 10.02
C LYS A 176 10.80 5.90 10.33
N GLU A 177 10.82 6.25 11.62
CA GLU A 177 11.03 7.61 12.10
C GLU A 177 12.52 7.98 12.16
N VAL A 178 13.42 7.01 11.95
CA VAL A 178 14.85 7.26 11.89
C VAL A 178 15.20 7.95 10.58
N GLU A 179 15.78 9.15 10.67
CA GLU A 179 16.40 9.80 9.53
C GLU A 179 17.68 9.05 9.15
N LEU A 180 17.71 8.57 7.91
CA LEU A 180 18.81 7.81 7.33
C LEU A 180 19.50 8.65 6.25
N ASP A 181 20.82 8.52 6.16
CA ASP A 181 21.61 9.08 5.08
C ASP A 181 21.24 8.46 3.73
N ALA A 182 21.56 9.17 2.64
CA ALA A 182 21.12 8.84 1.30
C ALA A 182 21.51 7.42 0.84
N HIS A 183 22.69 6.93 1.20
CA HIS A 183 23.17 5.60 0.82
C HIS A 183 22.49 4.45 1.60
N HIS A 184 21.79 4.73 2.70
CA HIS A 184 21.00 3.72 3.42
C HIS A 184 19.58 3.55 2.84
N GLN A 185 19.29 4.19 1.72
CA GLN A 185 18.01 4.15 1.02
C GLN A 185 18.21 3.77 -0.44
N MET A 186 17.38 2.84 -0.94
CA MET A 186 17.43 2.43 -2.34
C MET A 186 17.05 3.62 -3.23
N ARG A 187 17.92 3.98 -4.17
CA ARG A 187 17.60 4.96 -5.20
C ARG A 187 16.94 4.23 -6.37
N LEU A 188 15.83 4.76 -6.87
CA LEU A 188 15.11 4.21 -8.02
C LEU A 188 15.36 5.11 -9.23
N ARG A 189 15.74 4.52 -10.36
CA ARG A 189 15.82 5.17 -11.67
C ARG A 189 14.81 4.51 -12.59
N VAL A 190 13.71 5.21 -12.84
CA VAL A 190 12.59 4.71 -13.66
C VAL A 190 12.92 4.92 -15.13
N LEU A 191 12.90 3.84 -15.90
CA LEU A 191 13.27 3.80 -17.31
C LEU A 191 12.04 3.59 -18.20
N GLY A 192 11.99 4.27 -19.34
CA GLY A 192 11.03 4.03 -20.41
C GLY A 192 11.51 2.96 -21.40
N GLU A 193 10.75 2.76 -22.49
CA GLU A 193 10.99 1.68 -23.47
C GLU A 193 12.30 1.75 -24.26
N ALA A 194 12.93 2.92 -24.38
CA ALA A 194 14.22 3.10 -25.06
C ALA A 194 15.34 3.39 -24.04
N ALA A 195 15.19 2.90 -22.81
CA ALA A 195 16.08 3.14 -21.67
C ALA A 195 16.26 4.63 -21.31
N GLN A 196 15.38 5.52 -21.76
CA GLN A 196 15.35 6.91 -21.32
C GLN A 196 14.92 7.01 -19.86
N ILE A 197 15.56 7.90 -19.11
CA ILE A 197 15.24 8.16 -17.71
C ILE A 197 13.96 9.00 -17.63
N LEU A 198 12.90 8.45 -17.03
CA LEU A 198 11.62 9.13 -16.83
C LEU A 198 11.54 9.81 -15.47
N GLY A 199 12.23 9.28 -14.47
CA GLY A 199 12.32 9.87 -13.14
C GLY A 199 13.34 9.17 -12.27
N VAL A 200 13.90 9.89 -11.29
CA VAL A 200 14.88 9.36 -10.35
C VAL A 200 14.58 9.86 -8.94
N GLY A 201 14.68 8.99 -7.95
CA GLY A 201 14.50 9.37 -6.55
C GLY A 201 14.50 8.20 -5.58
N ARG A 202 14.50 8.50 -4.29
CA ARG A 202 14.45 7.50 -3.20
C ARG A 202 13.03 7.29 -2.63
N SER A 203 12.07 8.16 -2.99
CA SER A 203 10.67 8.00 -2.60
C SER A 203 9.88 7.37 -3.74
N TRP A 204 9.54 6.10 -3.56
CA TRP A 204 8.63 5.40 -4.46
C TRP A 204 7.29 6.13 -4.59
N GLN A 205 6.72 6.64 -3.49
CA GLN A 205 5.42 7.34 -3.52
C GLN A 205 5.43 8.55 -4.45
N LYS A 206 6.51 9.36 -4.40
CA LYS A 206 6.67 10.51 -5.31
C LYS A 206 6.77 10.06 -6.76
N LEU A 207 7.64 9.08 -7.05
CA LEU A 207 7.80 8.54 -8.40
C LEU A 207 6.51 7.91 -8.93
N HIS A 208 5.81 7.13 -8.11
CA HIS A 208 4.52 6.54 -8.41
C HIS A 208 3.48 7.61 -8.74
N SER A 209 3.34 8.64 -7.89
CA SER A 209 2.38 9.74 -8.13
C SER A 209 2.65 10.49 -9.44
N GLN A 210 3.93 10.64 -9.82
CA GLN A 210 4.34 11.37 -11.01
C GLN A 210 4.20 10.54 -12.29
N LEU A 211 4.54 9.25 -12.24
CA LEU A 211 4.72 8.41 -13.41
C LEU A 211 3.64 7.33 -13.59
N SER A 212 2.72 7.16 -12.63
CA SER A 212 1.64 6.15 -12.70
C SER A 212 0.82 6.26 -13.98
N HIS A 213 0.46 7.49 -14.40
CA HIS A 213 -0.33 7.70 -15.62
C HIS A 213 0.40 7.26 -16.90
N LEU A 214 1.73 7.39 -16.93
CA LEU A 214 2.55 6.90 -18.05
C LEU A 214 2.62 5.37 -18.03
N ALA A 215 2.71 4.76 -16.84
CA ALA A 215 2.68 3.30 -16.70
C ALA A 215 1.34 2.72 -17.15
N ASP A 216 0.23 3.39 -16.84
CA ASP A 216 -1.11 3.01 -17.31
C ASP A 216 -1.24 3.13 -18.83
N ALA A 217 -0.77 4.24 -19.41
CA ALA A 217 -0.77 4.43 -20.86
C ALA A 217 0.07 3.36 -21.57
N ALA A 218 1.28 3.09 -21.07
CA ALA A 218 2.16 2.05 -21.60
C ALA A 218 1.51 0.66 -21.48
N LEU A 219 0.76 0.38 -20.40
CA LEU A 219 0.05 -0.89 -20.26
C LEU A 219 -1.11 -1.04 -21.27
N GLN A 220 -1.82 0.04 -21.59
CA GLN A 220 -2.87 0.01 -22.62
C GLN A 220 -2.30 -0.09 -24.04
N GLU A 221 -1.16 0.56 -24.30
CA GLU A 221 -0.50 0.55 -25.60
C GLU A 221 0.34 -0.71 -25.86
N ALA A 222 0.80 -1.37 -24.78
CA ALA A 222 1.53 -2.62 -24.83
C ALA A 222 0.66 -3.65 -25.55
N ARG A 223 1.04 -3.96 -26.79
CA ARG A 223 0.33 -4.90 -27.64
C ARG A 223 0.50 -6.29 -27.04
N PRO A 224 -0.54 -6.92 -26.50
CA PRO A 224 -0.48 -8.36 -26.29
C PRO A 224 -0.32 -9.02 -27.66
N ALA A 225 0.12 -10.28 -27.70
CA ALA A 225 0.09 -11.07 -28.94
C ALA A 225 -1.33 -11.15 -29.56
N GLN A 226 -2.38 -10.84 -28.78
CA GLN A 226 -3.77 -10.63 -29.18
C GLN A 226 -4.18 -9.17 -28.99
N ALA A 227 -4.99 -8.61 -29.90
CA ALA A 227 -5.64 -7.32 -29.69
C ALA A 227 -6.55 -7.40 -28.44
N TRP A 228 -6.17 -6.69 -27.37
CA TRP A 228 -6.93 -6.61 -26.13
C TRP A 228 -7.49 -5.21 -25.92
N GLY A 229 -8.58 -5.14 -25.17
CA GLY A 229 -9.29 -3.90 -24.91
C GLY A 229 -10.38 -3.63 -25.95
N LYS A 230 -11.54 -3.20 -25.47
CA LYS A 230 -12.68 -2.75 -26.28
C LYS A 230 -13.37 -1.64 -25.54
N LYS A 231 -13.78 -0.61 -26.27
CA LYS A 231 -14.51 0.53 -25.71
C LYS A 231 -15.97 0.49 -26.10
N GLU A 232 -16.78 1.25 -25.37
CA GLU A 232 -18.19 1.46 -25.71
C GLU A 232 -19.05 0.19 -25.73
N LEU A 233 -18.68 -0.79 -24.90
CA LEU A 233 -19.40 -2.06 -24.80
C LEU A 233 -20.78 -1.86 -24.17
N THR A 234 -21.79 -2.41 -24.82
CA THR A 234 -23.18 -2.43 -24.31
C THR A 234 -23.74 -3.85 -24.19
N SER A 235 -22.99 -4.85 -24.64
CA SER A 235 -23.28 -6.28 -24.53
C SER A 235 -21.99 -7.08 -24.41
N TRP A 236 -22.10 -8.35 -24.03
CA TRP A 236 -20.96 -9.26 -23.99
C TRP A 236 -20.50 -9.66 -25.40
N ASP A 237 -19.54 -8.93 -25.97
CA ASP A 237 -19.02 -9.16 -27.33
C ASP A 237 -17.48 -9.28 -27.41
N PHE A 238 -16.80 -9.41 -26.27
CA PHE A 238 -15.34 -9.31 -26.15
C PHE A 238 -14.63 -10.65 -25.90
N GLY A 239 -15.35 -11.78 -25.98
CA GLY A 239 -14.79 -13.10 -25.71
C GLY A 239 -14.72 -13.41 -24.22
N ASP A 240 -13.74 -14.20 -23.80
CA ASP A 240 -13.54 -14.55 -22.39
C ASP A 240 -12.82 -13.44 -21.63
N LEU A 241 -13.10 -13.33 -20.34
CA LEU A 241 -12.48 -12.37 -19.41
C LEU A 241 -11.55 -13.15 -18.47
N PRO A 242 -10.32 -13.51 -18.87
CA PRO A 242 -9.40 -14.27 -18.03
C PRO A 242 -9.01 -13.50 -16.76
N GLU A 243 -8.53 -14.22 -15.74
CA GLU A 243 -8.12 -13.63 -14.46
C GLU A 243 -6.88 -12.75 -14.60
N SER A 244 -5.90 -13.23 -15.37
CA SER A 244 -4.71 -12.47 -15.77
C SER A 244 -4.32 -12.82 -17.21
N ILE A 245 -3.61 -11.90 -17.85
CA ILE A 245 -2.91 -12.12 -19.10
C ILE A 245 -1.46 -11.67 -18.93
N LEU A 246 -0.55 -12.38 -19.57
CA LEU A 246 0.85 -12.02 -19.54
C LEU A 246 1.16 -11.15 -20.76
N ILE A 247 1.64 -9.93 -20.52
CA ILE A 247 1.96 -8.94 -21.55
C ILE A 247 3.48 -8.78 -21.62
N GLU A 248 4.02 -8.83 -22.84
CA GLU A 248 5.40 -8.45 -23.11
C GLU A 248 5.48 -6.93 -23.33
N GLN A 249 6.18 -6.25 -22.43
CA GLN A 249 6.61 -4.87 -22.60
C GLN A 249 8.03 -4.84 -23.18
N GLY A 250 8.48 -3.66 -23.62
CA GLY A 250 9.81 -3.47 -24.19
C GLY A 250 10.93 -4.18 -23.40
N HIS A 251 11.97 -4.63 -24.11
CA HIS A 251 13.10 -5.41 -23.57
C HIS A 251 12.76 -6.83 -23.05
N GLY A 252 11.65 -7.43 -23.48
CA GLY A 252 11.29 -8.80 -23.11
C GLY A 252 10.77 -8.93 -21.67
N LEU A 253 10.39 -7.80 -21.06
CA LEU A 253 9.76 -7.74 -19.75
C LEU A 253 8.35 -8.35 -19.84
N LYS A 254 8.09 -9.39 -19.05
CA LYS A 254 6.78 -10.03 -18.93
C LYS A 254 6.08 -9.52 -17.69
N VAL A 255 4.94 -8.85 -17.85
CA VAL A 255 4.15 -8.31 -16.75
C VAL A 255 2.77 -8.97 -16.76
N ASP A 256 2.30 -9.39 -15.59
CA ASP A 256 0.92 -9.76 -15.41
C ASP A 256 0.04 -8.52 -15.51
N ALA A 257 -0.94 -8.58 -16.40
CA ALA A 257 -1.98 -7.59 -16.53
C ALA A 257 -3.33 -8.24 -16.25
N TYR A 258 -4.22 -7.49 -15.61
CA TYR A 258 -5.49 -7.99 -15.13
C TYR A 258 -6.61 -7.32 -15.93
N PRO A 259 -7.28 -8.05 -16.83
CA PRO A 259 -8.42 -7.53 -17.56
C PRO A 259 -9.50 -7.03 -16.62
N ALA A 260 -10.10 -5.89 -16.93
CA ALA A 260 -11.11 -5.28 -16.10
C ALA A 260 -12.22 -4.61 -16.91
N LEU A 261 -13.44 -4.63 -16.36
CA LEU A 261 -14.58 -3.93 -16.92
C LEU A 261 -14.81 -2.62 -16.16
N VAL A 262 -14.66 -1.48 -16.82
CA VAL A 262 -14.82 -0.15 -16.21
C VAL A 262 -16.16 0.45 -16.60
N ASP A 263 -16.95 0.85 -15.60
CA ASP A 263 -18.23 1.53 -15.78
C ASP A 263 -18.04 2.97 -16.27
N GLN A 264 -18.51 3.29 -17.48
CA GLN A 264 -18.54 4.63 -18.06
C GLN A 264 -19.95 5.25 -18.04
N GLY A 265 -20.89 4.64 -17.31
CA GLY A 265 -22.28 5.06 -17.15
C GLY A 265 -23.20 4.67 -18.31
N SER A 266 -22.81 5.02 -19.54
CA SER A 266 -23.59 4.69 -20.75
C SER A 266 -23.13 3.39 -21.45
N HIS A 267 -21.91 2.97 -21.13
CA HIS A 267 -21.23 1.81 -21.69
C HIS A 267 -20.22 1.28 -20.67
N VAL A 268 -19.55 0.20 -21.03
CA VAL A 268 -18.44 -0.39 -20.28
C VAL A 268 -17.21 -0.43 -21.18
N ASP A 269 -16.05 -0.17 -20.61
CA ASP A 269 -14.77 -0.37 -21.31
C ASP A 269 -14.07 -1.60 -20.75
N LEU A 270 -13.55 -2.45 -21.64
CA LEU A 270 -12.60 -3.49 -21.31
C LEU A 270 -11.19 -2.90 -21.36
N VAL A 271 -10.52 -2.86 -20.21
CA VAL A 271 -9.17 -2.31 -20.05
C VAL A 271 -8.25 -3.30 -19.36
N LEU A 272 -6.96 -3.01 -19.34
CA LEU A 272 -5.96 -3.76 -18.57
C LEU A 272 -5.49 -2.96 -17.37
N LEU A 273 -5.44 -3.59 -16.20
CA LEU A 273 -4.92 -2.96 -14.99
C LEU A 273 -3.67 -3.70 -14.49
N SER A 274 -2.81 -2.98 -13.77
CA SER A 274 -1.56 -3.55 -13.24
C SER A 274 -1.76 -4.37 -11.96
N ARG A 275 -2.94 -4.29 -11.33
CA ARG A 275 -3.22 -4.94 -10.03
C ARG A 275 -4.53 -5.73 -10.08
N LEU A 276 -4.50 -6.94 -9.54
CA LEU A 276 -5.67 -7.82 -9.46
C LEU A 276 -6.78 -7.22 -8.59
N SER A 277 -6.42 -6.64 -7.45
CA SER A 277 -7.37 -6.02 -6.51
C SER A 277 -8.16 -4.88 -7.15
N GLU A 278 -7.47 -4.01 -7.88
CA GLU A 278 -8.09 -2.92 -8.65
C GLU A 278 -9.00 -3.46 -9.76
N SER A 279 -8.53 -4.45 -10.53
CA SER A 279 -9.33 -5.14 -11.55
C SER A 279 -10.61 -5.74 -10.96
N GLN A 280 -10.53 -6.45 -9.85
CA GLN A 280 -11.70 -7.05 -9.20
C GLN A 280 -12.72 -5.98 -8.78
N GLN A 281 -12.26 -4.90 -8.12
CA GLN A 281 -13.13 -3.83 -7.65
C GLN A 281 -13.88 -3.15 -8.80
N VAL A 282 -13.16 -2.70 -9.85
CA VAL A 282 -13.82 -2.00 -10.96
C VAL A 282 -14.69 -2.94 -11.79
N THR A 283 -14.25 -4.19 -11.97
CA THR A 283 -14.97 -5.20 -12.78
C THR A 283 -16.33 -5.53 -12.20
N VAL A 284 -16.49 -5.61 -10.88
CA VAL A 284 -17.82 -5.85 -10.30
C VAL A 284 -18.79 -4.74 -10.70
N ARG A 285 -18.37 -3.47 -10.62
CA ARG A 285 -19.20 -2.34 -11.05
C ARG A 285 -19.44 -2.33 -12.56
N GLY A 286 -18.41 -2.55 -13.37
CA GLY A 286 -18.54 -2.64 -14.84
C GLY A 286 -19.46 -3.79 -15.26
N MET A 287 -19.38 -4.94 -14.59
CA MET A 287 -20.26 -6.08 -14.82
C MET A 287 -21.72 -5.73 -14.49
N ALA A 288 -21.96 -5.08 -13.34
CA ALA A 288 -23.29 -4.60 -12.98
C ALA A 288 -23.86 -3.63 -14.01
N ARG A 289 -23.03 -2.72 -14.55
CA ARG A 289 -23.42 -1.84 -15.66
C ARG A 289 -23.80 -2.63 -16.91
N LEU A 290 -23.02 -3.65 -17.28
CA LEU A 290 -23.29 -4.46 -18.46
C LEU A 290 -24.65 -5.18 -18.36
N TYR A 291 -25.00 -5.71 -17.19
CA TYR A 291 -26.34 -6.24 -16.92
C TYR A 291 -27.43 -5.19 -17.12
N VAL A 292 -27.28 -3.98 -16.54
CA VAL A 292 -28.24 -2.88 -16.70
C VAL A 292 -28.41 -2.51 -18.18
N LEU A 293 -27.31 -2.48 -18.95
CA LEU A 293 -27.32 -2.15 -20.37
C LEU A 293 -27.95 -3.23 -21.25
N MET A 294 -27.93 -4.50 -20.83
CA MET A 294 -28.58 -5.59 -21.55
C MET A 294 -30.07 -5.76 -21.16
N LEU A 295 -30.45 -5.33 -19.96
CA LEU A 295 -31.83 -5.41 -19.44
C LEU A 295 -32.58 -4.07 -19.53
N ARG A 296 -32.36 -3.28 -20.58
CA ARG A 296 -32.84 -1.87 -20.66
C ARG A 296 -34.35 -1.73 -20.46
N ASP A 297 -35.14 -2.62 -21.06
CA ASP A 297 -36.61 -2.56 -20.99
C ASP A 297 -37.14 -2.92 -19.59
N ASP A 298 -36.54 -3.94 -18.97
CA ASP A 298 -36.82 -4.31 -17.58
C ASP A 298 -36.44 -3.15 -16.65
N VAL A 299 -35.24 -2.58 -16.82
CA VAL A 299 -34.74 -1.43 -16.05
C VAL A 299 -35.66 -0.22 -16.17
N LYS A 300 -36.13 0.11 -17.39
CA LYS A 300 -37.06 1.22 -17.63
C LYS A 300 -38.38 1.02 -16.88
N THR A 301 -38.86 -0.21 -16.81
CA THR A 301 -40.08 -0.56 -16.07
C THR A 301 -39.85 -0.45 -14.56
N ILE A 302 -38.72 -0.98 -14.07
CA ILE A 302 -38.35 -0.95 -12.66
C ILE A 302 -38.18 0.48 -12.15
N LYS A 303 -37.53 1.37 -12.92
CA LYS A 303 -37.36 2.79 -12.54
C LYS A 303 -38.68 3.48 -12.20
N ARG A 304 -39.76 3.18 -12.92
CA ARG A 304 -41.10 3.74 -12.67
C ARG A 304 -41.73 3.25 -11.37
N ASN A 305 -41.28 2.10 -10.86
CA ASN A 305 -41.82 1.44 -9.68
C ASN A 305 -40.93 1.61 -8.43
N LEU A 306 -39.79 2.29 -8.54
CA LEU A 306 -38.93 2.56 -7.39
C LEU A 306 -39.67 3.41 -6.36
N LEU A 307 -39.50 3.06 -5.09
CA LEU A 307 -40.20 3.68 -3.99
C LEU A 307 -39.41 4.88 -3.48
N LYS A 308 -40.09 6.01 -3.28
CA LYS A 308 -39.61 7.14 -2.47
C LYS A 308 -38.24 7.72 -2.88
N VAL A 309 -37.89 7.66 -4.16
CA VAL A 309 -36.60 8.15 -4.69
C VAL A 309 -36.48 9.67 -4.49
N ASN A 310 -37.51 10.43 -4.86
CA ASN A 310 -37.50 11.90 -4.72
C ASN A 310 -37.36 12.32 -3.25
N GLU A 311 -38.13 11.68 -2.36
CA GLU A 311 -38.04 11.94 -0.92
C GLU A 311 -36.65 11.57 -0.37
N SER A 312 -36.07 10.46 -0.82
CA SER A 312 -34.71 10.07 -0.43
C SER A 312 -33.65 11.09 -0.83
N VAL A 313 -33.75 11.63 -2.06
CA VAL A 313 -32.84 12.70 -2.55
C VAL A 313 -32.92 13.95 -1.67
N LEU A 314 -34.13 14.38 -1.28
CA LEU A 314 -34.31 15.55 -0.40
C LEU A 314 -33.66 15.36 0.98
N LEU A 315 -33.64 14.12 1.49
CA LEU A 315 -33.08 13.76 2.79
C LEU A 315 -31.56 13.52 2.75
N SER A 316 -30.99 13.31 1.56
CA SER A 316 -29.60 12.88 1.34
C SER A 316 -28.53 13.97 1.51
N ASN A 317 -28.91 15.22 1.80
CA ASN A 317 -27.98 16.34 1.91
C ASN A 317 -27.08 16.54 0.66
N LYS A 318 -27.68 16.50 -0.53
CA LYS A 318 -27.01 16.64 -1.85
C LYS A 318 -26.02 15.52 -2.20
N MET A 319 -26.13 14.34 -1.57
CA MET A 319 -25.33 13.18 -1.95
C MET A 319 -25.64 12.71 -3.38
N TRP A 320 -26.91 12.79 -3.78
CA TRP A 320 -27.38 12.40 -5.09
C TRP A 320 -28.38 13.41 -5.66
N ASP A 321 -28.56 13.33 -6.97
CA ASP A 321 -29.80 13.71 -7.65
C ASP A 321 -30.65 12.45 -7.91
N VAL A 322 -31.85 12.62 -8.47
CA VAL A 322 -32.76 11.50 -8.75
C VAL A 322 -32.10 10.48 -9.69
N LYS A 323 -31.44 10.94 -10.75
CA LYS A 323 -30.86 10.07 -11.78
C LYS A 323 -29.73 9.22 -11.22
N THR A 324 -28.85 9.82 -10.43
CA THR A 324 -27.70 9.16 -9.81
C THR A 324 -28.13 8.21 -8.70
N LEU A 325 -29.16 8.55 -7.92
CA LEU A 325 -29.70 7.62 -6.92
C LEU A 325 -30.38 6.41 -7.58
N GLU A 326 -31.21 6.62 -8.61
CA GLU A 326 -31.80 5.51 -9.38
C GLU A 326 -30.71 4.59 -9.93
N ASP A 327 -29.63 5.17 -10.45
CA ASP A 327 -28.52 4.41 -11.02
C ASP A 327 -27.78 3.58 -9.97
N GLU A 328 -27.46 4.17 -8.81
CA GLU A 328 -26.84 3.44 -7.68
C GLU A 328 -27.74 2.32 -7.13
N ILE A 329 -29.05 2.56 -7.00
CA ILE A 329 -30.02 1.53 -6.59
C ILE A 329 -30.03 0.38 -7.60
N LEU A 330 -30.05 0.68 -8.90
CA LEU A 330 -30.07 -0.34 -9.95
C LEU A 330 -28.79 -1.17 -9.98
N LEU A 331 -27.62 -0.52 -9.94
CA LEU A 331 -26.34 -1.21 -9.92
C LEU A 331 -26.21 -2.12 -8.69
N SER A 332 -26.55 -1.61 -7.50
CA SER A 332 -26.52 -2.39 -6.27
C SER A 332 -27.53 -3.54 -6.28
N ALA A 333 -28.73 -3.32 -6.82
CA ALA A 333 -29.74 -4.38 -6.99
C ALA A 333 -29.27 -5.48 -7.96
N VAL A 334 -28.61 -5.12 -9.06
CA VAL A 334 -27.97 -6.08 -9.97
C VAL A 334 -26.86 -6.84 -9.26
N MET A 335 -25.95 -6.16 -8.56
CA MET A 335 -24.87 -6.81 -7.82
C MET A 335 -25.40 -7.86 -6.83
N LYS A 336 -26.50 -7.52 -6.12
CA LYS A 336 -27.20 -8.45 -5.21
C LYS A 336 -27.86 -9.61 -5.96
N ALA A 337 -28.59 -9.33 -7.04
CA ALA A 337 -29.29 -10.36 -7.82
C ALA A 337 -28.35 -11.32 -8.56
N ALA A 338 -27.19 -10.83 -8.99
CA ALA A 338 -26.15 -11.59 -9.68
C ALA A 338 -25.16 -12.28 -8.71
N GLY A 339 -25.10 -11.85 -7.45
CA GLY A 339 -24.14 -12.37 -6.47
C GLY A 339 -22.71 -11.88 -6.66
N LEU A 340 -22.50 -10.71 -7.29
CA LEU A 340 -21.16 -10.20 -7.63
C LEU A 340 -20.31 -9.80 -6.41
N ASN A 341 -20.94 -9.42 -5.30
CA ASN A 341 -20.29 -8.85 -4.09
C ASN A 341 -20.44 -9.75 -2.84
N ILE A 342 -20.54 -11.08 -3.02
CA ILE A 342 -20.73 -12.02 -1.90
C ILE A 342 -19.40 -12.65 -1.50
N GLU A 343 -18.89 -12.30 -0.32
CA GLU A 343 -17.75 -12.97 0.32
C GLU A 343 -18.04 -14.49 0.44
N GLY A 344 -17.10 -15.33 -0.01
CA GLY A 344 -17.20 -16.79 0.07
C GLY A 344 -17.67 -17.51 -1.22
N TYR A 345 -17.97 -16.78 -2.30
CA TYR A 345 -18.05 -17.38 -3.63
C TYR A 345 -16.65 -17.61 -4.20
N ALA A 346 -16.41 -18.81 -4.75
CA ALA A 346 -15.12 -19.18 -5.33
C ALA A 346 -14.78 -18.39 -6.61
N ASP A 347 -15.78 -17.87 -7.33
CA ASP A 347 -15.62 -16.95 -8.47
C ASP A 347 -16.97 -16.24 -8.74
N PRO A 348 -17.23 -15.08 -8.11
CA PRO A 348 -18.52 -14.38 -8.24
C PRO A 348 -18.71 -13.67 -9.58
N ILE A 349 -17.63 -13.48 -10.35
CA ILE A 349 -17.66 -12.72 -11.61
C ILE A 349 -17.78 -13.72 -12.77
N PRO A 350 -18.81 -13.64 -13.64
CA PRO A 350 -18.86 -14.46 -14.84
C PRO A 350 -17.68 -14.13 -15.76
N ARG A 351 -16.87 -15.14 -16.09
CA ARG A 351 -15.66 -15.01 -16.92
C ARG A 351 -15.86 -15.37 -18.39
N THR A 352 -17.00 -15.97 -18.75
CA THR A 352 -17.32 -16.40 -20.12
C THR A 352 -18.71 -15.93 -20.52
N GLN A 353 -18.95 -15.80 -21.83
CA GLN A 353 -20.24 -15.34 -22.37
C GLN A 353 -21.40 -16.23 -21.90
N THR A 354 -21.23 -17.55 -21.92
CA THR A 354 -22.26 -18.50 -21.49
C THR A 354 -22.62 -18.31 -20.02
N LYS A 355 -21.62 -18.27 -19.12
CA LYS A 355 -21.86 -18.03 -17.68
C LYS A 355 -22.55 -16.70 -17.44
N PHE A 356 -22.17 -15.68 -18.20
CA PHE A 356 -22.77 -14.36 -18.09
C PHE A 356 -24.25 -14.39 -18.53
N LEU A 357 -24.57 -14.96 -19.70
CA LEU A 357 -25.95 -15.06 -20.20
C LEU A 357 -26.86 -15.91 -19.29
N ASP A 358 -26.34 -17.00 -18.71
CA ASP A 358 -27.07 -17.79 -17.71
C ASP A 358 -27.39 -16.96 -16.47
N SER A 359 -26.44 -16.13 -16.03
CA SER A 359 -26.63 -15.21 -14.93
C SER A 359 -27.62 -14.08 -15.27
N VAL A 360 -27.64 -13.57 -16.52
CA VAL A 360 -28.63 -12.56 -16.96
C VAL A 360 -30.05 -13.04 -16.73
N GLN A 361 -30.35 -14.32 -16.99
CA GLN A 361 -31.68 -14.88 -16.74
C GLN A 361 -32.03 -14.87 -15.25
N LYS A 362 -31.09 -15.22 -14.37
CA LYS A 362 -31.28 -15.18 -12.91
C LYS A 362 -31.51 -13.75 -12.41
N VAL A 363 -30.71 -12.81 -12.91
CA VAL A 363 -30.83 -11.39 -12.59
C VAL A 363 -32.20 -10.87 -13.01
N LYS A 364 -32.64 -11.17 -14.24
CA LYS A 364 -33.92 -10.71 -14.78
C LYS A 364 -35.11 -11.07 -13.88
N VAL A 365 -35.12 -12.29 -13.32
CA VAL A 365 -36.19 -12.75 -12.43
C VAL A 365 -36.23 -11.97 -11.10
N ASN A 366 -35.06 -11.66 -10.53
CA ASN A 366 -34.96 -11.13 -9.16
C ASN A 366 -34.78 -9.60 -9.11
N LEU A 367 -34.37 -8.97 -10.21
CA LEU A 367 -33.95 -7.56 -10.25
C LEU A 367 -35.03 -6.60 -9.73
N SER A 368 -36.29 -6.81 -10.14
CA SER A 368 -37.41 -5.95 -9.72
C SER A 368 -37.60 -5.98 -8.20
N GLN A 369 -37.63 -7.17 -7.60
CA GLN A 369 -37.78 -7.33 -6.15
C GLN A 369 -36.58 -6.72 -5.40
N CYS A 370 -35.36 -6.97 -5.88
CA CYS A 370 -34.15 -6.39 -5.29
C CYS A 370 -34.15 -4.86 -5.34
N ALA A 371 -34.50 -4.27 -6.48
CA ALA A 371 -34.49 -2.82 -6.68
C ALA A 371 -35.56 -2.12 -5.84
N ILE A 372 -36.79 -2.66 -5.80
CA ILE A 372 -37.88 -2.11 -4.97
C ILE A 372 -37.51 -2.20 -3.48
N GLY A 373 -37.05 -3.37 -3.01
CA GLY A 373 -36.64 -3.55 -1.62
C GLY A 373 -35.50 -2.62 -1.22
N LEU A 374 -34.50 -2.46 -2.11
CA LEU A 374 -33.39 -1.55 -1.87
C LEU A 374 -33.83 -0.08 -1.87
N SER A 375 -34.75 0.34 -2.75
CA SER A 375 -35.27 1.71 -2.76
C SER A 375 -35.99 2.07 -1.45
N GLN A 376 -36.76 1.13 -0.89
CA GLN A 376 -37.36 1.30 0.43
C GLN A 376 -36.31 1.38 1.54
N GLN A 377 -35.32 0.48 1.53
CA GLN A 377 -34.23 0.48 2.50
C GLN A 377 -33.44 1.81 2.46
N VAL A 378 -33.15 2.34 1.27
CA VAL A 378 -32.50 3.63 1.10
C VAL A 378 -33.34 4.75 1.72
N TYR A 379 -34.63 4.78 1.45
CA TYR A 379 -35.52 5.78 2.05
C TYR A 379 -35.50 5.73 3.58
N ASP A 380 -35.56 4.53 4.17
CA ASP A 380 -35.51 4.35 5.61
C ASP A 380 -34.16 4.82 6.19
N LEU A 381 -33.05 4.50 5.53
CA LEU A 381 -31.72 4.96 5.91
C LEU A 381 -31.57 6.48 5.80
N MET A 382 -32.06 7.09 4.71
CA MET A 382 -31.99 8.54 4.50
C MET A 382 -32.82 9.31 5.53
N ASN A 383 -33.95 8.75 5.99
CA ASN A 383 -34.71 9.33 7.10
C ASN A 383 -33.88 9.39 8.38
N VAL A 384 -33.16 8.31 8.72
CA VAL A 384 -32.30 8.27 9.90
C VAL A 384 -31.11 9.21 9.74
N TYR A 385 -30.44 9.18 8.58
CA TYR A 385 -29.33 10.06 8.24
C TYR A 385 -29.71 11.54 8.37
N HIS A 386 -30.87 11.93 7.86
CA HIS A 386 -31.38 13.29 7.97
C HIS A 386 -31.62 13.71 9.42
N ARG A 387 -32.25 12.85 10.24
CA ARG A 387 -32.46 13.13 11.67
C ARG A 387 -31.15 13.32 12.42
N ILE A 388 -30.17 12.46 12.18
CA ILE A 388 -28.84 12.57 12.80
C ILE A 388 -28.18 13.90 12.40
N ASN A 389 -28.16 14.23 11.10
CA ASN A 389 -27.58 15.50 10.63
C ASN A 389 -28.29 16.74 11.19
N LYS A 390 -29.60 16.69 11.37
CA LYS A 390 -30.36 17.79 12.00
C LYS A 390 -29.86 18.07 13.43
N VAL A 391 -29.52 17.03 14.20
CA VAL A 391 -28.93 17.19 15.54
C VAL A 391 -27.50 17.71 15.44
N LEU A 392 -26.68 17.16 14.53
CA LEU A 392 -25.27 17.54 14.35
C LEU A 392 -25.06 18.98 13.87
N ASN A 393 -26.06 19.57 13.22
CA ASN A 393 -26.08 20.96 12.75
C ASN A 393 -26.85 21.90 13.70
N GLY A 394 -27.29 21.41 14.86
CA GLY A 394 -27.94 22.20 15.90
C GLY A 394 -26.96 23.09 16.69
N LYS A 395 -27.39 23.57 17.87
CA LYS A 395 -26.52 24.34 18.77
C LYS A 395 -25.44 23.43 19.36
N VAL A 396 -24.18 23.74 19.12
CA VAL A 396 -23.02 22.95 19.58
C VAL A 396 -22.28 23.70 20.69
N GLY A 397 -22.12 23.07 21.86
CA GLY A 397 -21.24 23.55 22.93
C GLY A 397 -19.78 23.12 22.68
N LEU A 398 -18.80 23.95 23.06
CA LEU A 398 -17.37 23.69 22.81
C LEU A 398 -16.89 22.35 23.41
N ASP A 399 -17.46 21.97 24.55
CA ASP A 399 -17.19 20.73 25.30
C ASP A 399 -17.68 19.46 24.58
N THR A 400 -18.66 19.60 23.67
CA THR A 400 -19.28 18.49 22.93
C THR A 400 -18.67 18.23 21.55
N ILE A 401 -17.75 19.10 21.10
CA ILE A 401 -17.16 19.06 19.76
C ILE A 401 -16.48 17.73 19.46
N ILE A 402 -15.75 17.15 20.41
CA ILE A 402 -15.00 15.89 20.20
C ILE A 402 -15.95 14.76 19.80
N VAL A 403 -17.04 14.57 20.55
CA VAL A 403 -18.04 13.51 20.28
C VAL A 403 -18.76 13.78 18.96
N LEU A 404 -19.20 15.02 18.73
CA LEU A 404 -19.96 15.37 17.53
C LEU A 404 -19.12 15.25 16.26
N ASN A 405 -17.82 15.60 16.31
CA ASN A 405 -16.90 15.41 15.19
C ASN A 405 -16.65 13.92 14.91
N ASP A 406 -16.46 13.10 15.94
CA ASP A 406 -16.34 11.65 15.78
C ASP A 406 -17.59 11.04 15.12
N ILE A 407 -18.79 11.48 15.51
CA ILE A 407 -20.05 11.03 14.87
C ILE A 407 -20.16 11.53 13.42
N LYS A 408 -19.79 12.80 13.15
CA LYS A 408 -19.75 13.34 11.79
C LYS A 408 -18.80 12.53 10.89
N GLN A 409 -17.63 12.20 11.41
CA GLN A 409 -16.65 11.36 10.73
C GLN A 409 -17.21 9.96 10.47
N GLN A 410 -17.78 9.30 11.49
CA GLN A 410 -18.43 8.00 11.35
C GLN A 410 -19.51 8.03 10.25
N LEU A 411 -20.37 9.05 10.24
CA LEU A 411 -21.38 9.21 9.20
C LEU A 411 -20.76 9.35 7.80
N SER A 412 -19.69 10.14 7.64
CA SER A 412 -19.03 10.31 6.34
C SER A 412 -18.42 9.01 5.80
N HIS A 413 -18.04 8.08 6.70
CA HIS A 413 -17.52 6.77 6.32
C HIS A 413 -18.61 5.73 6.05
N LEU A 414 -19.83 5.93 6.55
CA LEU A 414 -20.99 5.07 6.25
C LEU A 414 -21.75 5.56 5.01
N PHE A 415 -21.81 6.88 4.83
CA PHE A 415 -22.65 7.53 3.83
C PHE A 415 -21.83 8.43 2.92
N TYR A 416 -21.43 7.88 1.78
CA TYR A 416 -20.72 8.56 0.69
C TYR A 416 -21.33 8.18 -0.66
N LYS A 417 -21.04 8.92 -1.73
CA LYS A 417 -21.77 8.85 -3.01
C LYS A 417 -21.98 7.43 -3.58
N CYS A 418 -21.04 6.50 -3.39
CA CYS A 418 -21.07 5.16 -3.97
C CYS A 418 -21.30 4.05 -2.93
N PHE A 419 -21.72 4.37 -1.70
CA PHE A 419 -21.78 3.36 -0.63
C PHE A 419 -22.71 2.18 -0.94
N LEU A 420 -23.73 2.35 -1.80
CA LEU A 420 -24.64 1.27 -2.17
C LEU A 420 -23.97 0.19 -3.02
N THR A 421 -22.93 0.54 -3.77
CA THR A 421 -22.23 -0.36 -4.70
C THR A 421 -20.86 -0.80 -4.19
N GLU A 422 -20.20 0.03 -3.37
CA GLU A 422 -18.87 -0.25 -2.79
C GLU A 422 -18.93 -1.00 -1.46
N VAL A 423 -20.02 -0.88 -0.69
CA VAL A 423 -20.16 -1.60 0.59
C VAL A 423 -20.59 -3.05 0.33
N PRO A 424 -19.89 -4.06 0.89
CA PRO A 424 -20.33 -5.44 0.75
C PRO A 424 -21.75 -5.62 1.31
N GLY A 425 -22.59 -6.36 0.57
CA GLY A 425 -24.03 -6.46 0.88
C GLY A 425 -24.33 -6.93 2.30
N ILE A 426 -23.47 -7.79 2.86
CA ILE A 426 -23.58 -8.27 4.24
C ILE A 426 -23.52 -7.14 5.27
N TYR A 427 -22.77 -6.08 5.02
CA TYR A 427 -22.64 -4.94 5.93
C TYR A 427 -23.76 -3.93 5.74
N LEU A 428 -24.26 -3.76 4.51
CA LEU A 428 -25.40 -2.90 4.22
C LEU A 428 -26.67 -3.33 4.99
N GLU A 429 -26.84 -4.63 5.25
CA GLU A 429 -27.91 -5.17 6.11
C GLU A 429 -27.83 -4.69 7.57
N TYR A 430 -26.65 -4.34 8.06
CA TYR A 430 -26.45 -3.86 9.43
C TYR A 430 -26.53 -2.33 9.57
N TYR A 431 -26.64 -1.59 8.47
CA TYR A 431 -26.74 -0.12 8.51
C TYR A 431 -27.86 0.40 9.43
N PRO A 432 -29.08 -0.19 9.43
CA PRO A 432 -30.13 0.23 10.35
C PRO A 432 -29.69 0.15 11.82
N ARG A 433 -28.95 -0.90 12.20
CA ARG A 433 -28.41 -1.06 13.56
C ARG A 433 -27.35 -0.02 13.87
N TYR A 434 -26.39 0.22 12.97
CA TYR A 434 -25.34 1.22 13.17
C TYR A 434 -25.94 2.63 13.32
N CYS A 435 -26.91 2.98 12.46
CA CYS A 435 -27.62 4.24 12.55
C CYS A 435 -28.40 4.38 13.87
N LYS A 436 -29.05 3.30 14.32
CA LYS A 436 -29.74 3.31 15.61
C LYS A 436 -28.80 3.49 16.80
N ALA A 437 -27.59 2.92 16.74
CA ALA A 437 -26.56 3.13 17.75
C ALA A 437 -26.10 4.60 17.79
N ILE A 438 -25.97 5.25 16.62
CA ILE A 438 -25.65 6.69 16.55
C ILE A 438 -26.75 7.54 17.18
N GLU A 439 -28.03 7.26 16.86
CA GLU A 439 -29.17 7.97 17.50
C GLU A 439 -29.13 7.84 19.03
N LEU A 440 -28.97 6.62 19.55
CA LEU A 440 -28.89 6.36 21.00
C LEU A 440 -27.70 7.07 21.65
N ARG A 441 -26.57 7.16 20.96
CA ARG A 441 -25.41 7.92 21.44
C ARG A 441 -25.72 9.41 21.52
N LEU A 442 -26.31 9.99 20.47
CA LEU A 442 -26.69 11.41 20.44
C LEU A 442 -27.69 11.78 21.54
N GLU A 443 -28.56 10.86 21.95
CA GLU A 443 -29.52 11.07 23.05
C GLU A 443 -28.86 11.07 24.43
N LYS A 444 -27.75 10.32 24.62
CA LYS A 444 -27.22 9.99 25.94
C LYS A 444 -25.82 10.55 26.23
N PHE A 445 -25.06 10.98 25.23
CA PHE A 445 -23.62 11.28 25.40
C PHE A 445 -23.34 12.40 26.41
N THR A 446 -24.25 13.35 26.61
CA THR A 446 -24.10 14.45 27.58
C THR A 446 -24.07 13.97 29.03
N ARG A 447 -24.63 12.79 29.34
CA ARG A 447 -24.65 12.23 30.70
C ARG A 447 -23.27 11.78 31.18
N GLU A 448 -22.42 11.34 30.25
CA GLU A 448 -21.10 10.77 30.53
C GLU A 448 -20.03 11.38 29.60
N LEU A 449 -20.05 12.71 29.42
CA LEU A 449 -19.28 13.42 28.39
C LEU A 449 -17.77 13.12 28.46
N ARG A 450 -17.19 13.04 29.66
CA ARG A 450 -15.77 12.73 29.83
C ARG A 450 -15.41 11.33 29.28
N GLN A 451 -16.24 10.33 29.57
CA GLN A 451 -16.03 8.97 29.09
C GLN A 451 -16.25 8.88 27.58
N GLN A 452 -17.26 9.60 27.06
CA GLN A 452 -17.54 9.70 25.62
C GLN A 452 -16.40 10.33 24.83
N ASN A 453 -15.72 11.34 25.39
CA ASN A 453 -14.53 11.94 24.78
C ASN A 453 -13.39 10.91 24.67
N LEU A 454 -13.09 10.20 25.76
CA LEU A 454 -12.05 9.15 25.77
C LEU A 454 -12.34 8.05 24.72
N TRP A 455 -13.58 7.59 24.65
CA TRP A 455 -13.97 6.60 23.63
C TRP A 455 -13.89 7.16 22.20
N SER A 456 -14.22 8.44 21.98
CA SER A 456 -14.12 9.08 20.67
C SER A 456 -12.66 9.18 20.20
N GLU A 457 -11.75 9.58 21.09
CA GLU A 457 -10.31 9.63 20.81
C GLU A 457 -9.76 8.23 20.49
N GLN A 458 -10.15 7.24 21.27
CA GLN A 458 -9.77 5.84 21.05
C GLN A 458 -10.24 5.32 19.69
N LEU A 459 -11.49 5.58 19.32
CA LEU A 459 -12.06 5.19 18.03
C LEU A 459 -11.37 5.90 16.86
N THR A 460 -11.06 7.19 17.03
CA THR A 460 -10.31 7.99 16.04
C THR A 460 -8.91 7.41 15.84
N ASN A 461 -8.24 6.97 16.92
CA ASN A 461 -6.93 6.35 16.82
C ASN A 461 -6.99 4.99 16.09
N PHE A 462 -7.97 4.13 16.40
CA PHE A 462 -8.16 2.88 15.67
C PHE A 462 -8.45 3.10 14.19
N TRP A 463 -9.27 4.11 13.87
CA TRP A 463 -9.53 4.52 12.49
C TRP A 463 -8.23 4.88 11.76
N LYS A 464 -7.45 5.79 12.35
CA LYS A 464 -6.21 6.29 11.76
C LYS A 464 -5.20 5.17 11.53
N LEU A 465 -5.03 4.28 12.50
CA LEU A 465 -4.11 3.15 12.39
C LEU A 465 -4.54 2.15 11.32
N TRP A 466 -5.85 1.87 11.23
CA TRP A 466 -6.42 1.03 10.17
C TRP A 466 -6.18 1.66 8.79
N GLN A 467 -6.54 2.93 8.62
CA GLN A 467 -6.42 3.64 7.35
C GLN A 467 -4.96 3.64 6.85
N GLN A 468 -3.99 3.93 7.73
CA GLN A 468 -2.56 3.87 7.38
C GLN A 468 -2.13 2.49 6.88
N LYS A 469 -2.59 1.42 7.53
CA LYS A 469 -2.27 0.05 7.10
C LYS A 469 -2.98 -0.31 5.81
N TYR A 470 -4.23 0.10 5.65
CA TYR A 470 -5.03 -0.13 4.44
C TYR A 470 -4.37 0.52 3.23
N GLU A 471 -4.04 1.81 3.31
CA GLU A 471 -3.37 2.57 2.25
C GLU A 471 -2.00 1.95 1.89
N ARG A 472 -1.19 1.59 2.90
CA ARG A 472 0.09 0.90 2.67
C ARG A 472 -0.11 -0.43 1.92
N ASN A 473 -1.08 -1.23 2.31
CA ASN A 473 -1.33 -2.54 1.69
C ASN A 473 -1.93 -2.39 0.27
N LEU A 474 -2.74 -1.37 0.06
CA LEU A 474 -3.25 -0.99 -1.27
C LEU A 474 -2.09 -0.61 -2.21
N ASP A 475 -1.12 0.17 -1.71
CA ASP A 475 0.11 0.51 -2.45
C ASP A 475 0.97 -0.72 -2.76
N LEU A 476 0.95 -1.74 -1.90
CA LEU A 476 1.61 -3.04 -2.12
C LEU A 476 0.78 -4.01 -3.00
N GLY A 477 -0.45 -3.62 -3.37
CA GLY A 477 -1.29 -4.31 -4.34
C GLY A 477 -2.18 -5.41 -3.79
N THR A 478 -2.07 -5.69 -2.49
CA THR A 478 -2.87 -6.71 -1.80
C THR A 478 -3.33 -6.17 -0.46
N VAL A 479 -4.64 -6.10 -0.25
CA VAL A 479 -5.22 -5.84 1.08
C VAL A 479 -5.66 -7.17 1.68
N PRO A 480 -5.09 -7.59 2.82
CA PRO A 480 -5.54 -8.80 3.50
C PRO A 480 -7.04 -8.69 3.86
N ALA A 481 -7.81 -9.75 3.62
CA ALA A 481 -9.26 -9.74 3.87
C ALA A 481 -9.64 -9.35 5.32
N GLY A 482 -8.82 -9.76 6.30
CA GLY A 482 -9.06 -9.38 7.69
C GLY A 482 -8.81 -7.90 7.99
N LEU A 483 -7.97 -7.21 7.19
CA LEU A 483 -7.74 -5.78 7.29
C LEU A 483 -8.91 -5.00 6.66
N ASP A 484 -9.45 -5.47 5.54
CA ASP A 484 -10.66 -4.90 4.95
C ASP A 484 -11.87 -5.03 5.89
N ALA A 485 -12.04 -6.22 6.48
CA ALA A 485 -13.10 -6.48 7.48
C ALA A 485 -12.95 -5.68 8.79
N TYR A 486 -11.74 -5.18 9.10
CA TYR A 486 -11.46 -4.44 10.34
C TYR A 486 -12.29 -3.17 10.47
N ARG A 487 -12.51 -2.46 9.36
CA ARG A 487 -13.38 -1.27 9.31
C ARG A 487 -14.72 -1.49 9.98
N TRP A 488 -15.31 -2.66 9.73
CA TRP A 488 -16.63 -3.03 10.24
C TRP A 488 -16.57 -3.48 11.69
N LEU A 489 -15.45 -4.02 12.16
CA LEU A 489 -15.23 -4.27 13.59
C LEU A 489 -15.27 -2.97 14.40
N ILE A 490 -14.83 -1.85 13.84
CA ILE A 490 -14.96 -0.53 14.49
C ILE A 490 -16.44 -0.18 14.68
N GLU A 491 -17.31 -0.44 13.68
CA GLU A 491 -18.75 -0.21 13.83
C GLU A 491 -19.38 -1.13 14.88
N GLU A 492 -19.00 -2.42 14.91
CA GLU A 492 -19.44 -3.34 15.97
C GLU A 492 -18.98 -2.88 17.35
N TYR A 493 -17.77 -2.33 17.46
CA TYR A 493 -17.27 -1.76 18.72
C TYR A 493 -18.04 -0.51 19.13
N ARG A 494 -18.43 0.35 18.19
CA ARG A 494 -19.30 1.50 18.48
C ARG A 494 -20.65 1.06 19.01
N VAL A 495 -21.25 0.00 18.46
CA VAL A 495 -22.49 -0.58 18.99
C VAL A 495 -22.28 -1.10 20.42
N SER A 496 -21.18 -1.83 20.68
CA SER A 496 -20.92 -2.37 22.03
C SER A 496 -20.60 -1.28 23.07
N LEU A 497 -20.04 -0.14 22.66
CA LEU A 497 -19.80 0.99 23.55
C LEU A 497 -21.08 1.79 23.84
N PHE A 498 -21.83 2.14 22.81
CA PHE A 498 -22.87 3.17 22.92
C PHE A 498 -24.30 2.62 22.94
N ALA A 499 -24.50 1.36 22.53
CA ALA A 499 -25.82 0.78 22.32
C ALA A 499 -25.85 -0.74 22.57
N GLN A 500 -25.34 -1.18 23.73
CA GLN A 500 -25.25 -2.61 24.12
C GLN A 500 -26.56 -3.39 23.93
N GLN A 501 -27.70 -2.74 24.18
CA GLN A 501 -29.04 -3.28 24.00
C GLN A 501 -29.39 -3.73 22.56
N LEU A 502 -28.65 -3.29 21.54
CA LEU A 502 -28.87 -3.68 20.14
C LEU A 502 -28.15 -4.99 19.76
N GLY A 503 -27.18 -5.43 20.57
CA GLY A 503 -26.31 -6.57 20.26
C GLY A 503 -25.35 -6.33 19.08
N THR A 504 -24.32 -7.16 18.98
CA THR A 504 -23.28 -7.11 17.93
C THR A 504 -23.31 -8.37 17.08
N LYS A 505 -22.94 -8.29 15.79
CA LYS A 505 -22.77 -9.47 14.91
C LYS A 505 -21.72 -10.43 15.47
N GLN A 506 -20.65 -9.87 16.02
CA GLN A 506 -19.56 -10.61 16.62
C GLN A 506 -19.02 -9.87 17.84
N THR A 507 -18.49 -10.62 18.80
CA THR A 507 -17.93 -10.04 20.02
C THR A 507 -16.70 -9.19 19.68
N VAL A 508 -16.72 -7.92 20.08
CA VAL A 508 -15.63 -6.97 19.86
C VAL A 508 -15.31 -6.21 21.15
N SER A 509 -14.01 -6.10 21.41
CA SER A 509 -13.45 -5.33 22.52
C SER A 509 -12.19 -4.60 22.06
N GLU A 510 -11.76 -3.60 22.82
CA GLU A 510 -10.51 -2.87 22.58
C GLU A 510 -9.31 -3.83 22.42
N LYS A 511 -9.20 -4.83 23.32
CA LYS A 511 -8.12 -5.82 23.29
C LYS A 511 -8.13 -6.64 21.99
N LYS A 512 -9.31 -6.99 21.49
CA LYS A 512 -9.47 -7.73 20.23
C LYS A 512 -9.09 -6.87 19.02
N LEU A 513 -9.54 -5.61 18.99
CA LEU A 513 -9.17 -4.65 17.94
C LEU A 513 -7.66 -4.40 17.89
N LYS A 514 -7.01 -4.24 19.05
CA LYS A 514 -5.54 -4.10 19.12
C LYS A 514 -4.81 -5.33 18.62
N LYS A 515 -5.30 -6.53 18.96
CA LYS A 515 -4.70 -7.79 18.53
C LYS A 515 -4.76 -7.93 17.01
N ILE A 516 -5.96 -7.80 16.41
CA ILE A 516 -6.14 -7.98 14.97
C ILE A 516 -5.29 -6.98 14.18
N LEU A 517 -5.21 -5.73 14.62
CA LEU A 517 -4.43 -4.71 13.93
C LEU A 517 -2.92 -4.91 14.04
N ALA A 518 -2.46 -5.70 15.02
CA ALA A 518 -1.05 -6.08 15.19
C ALA A 518 -0.65 -7.32 14.38
N ASP A 519 -1.63 -8.05 13.82
CA ASP A 519 -1.41 -9.20 12.94
C ASP A 519 -1.24 -8.79 11.46
N PHE A 520 -1.61 -7.54 11.12
CA PHE A 520 -1.22 -6.79 9.92
C PHE A 520 -0.20 -5.73 10.32
#